data_AF-A0A2R6N6Z0-F1
#
_entry.id   AF-A0A2R6N6Z0-F1
#
_cell.length_a   1.000
_cell.length_b   1.000
_cell.length_c   1.000
_cell.angle_alpha   90.00
_cell.angle_beta   90.00
_cell.angle_gamma   90.00
#
_symmetry.space_group_name_H-M   'P 1'
#
loop_
_entity.id
_entity.type
_entity.pdbx_description
1 polymer ?
#
loop_
_entity_poly.entity_id
_entity_poly.type
_entity_poly.pdbx_seq_one_letter_code
_entity_poly.pdbx_strand_id
1 'polypeptide(L)'
;MSDRQPNEKPVVRGADGSESAYVESQVIMSTVRVIAPFSLTYGFFLLFHGADSPGGSFQGGAIIGATVLMIAFAFGIESTRNWLRNRTVVVLAAGGAAMFALVGLIPMAYGANFLEHPFYHEQFGIKTKWGLEAIEALGVAPIVAGVVSGLFFVIAAGSLPATEEVSEDD
;
A
#
# COMPACT_ATOMS: atom_id res chain seq x y z
N MET A 1 -53.03 6.45 -30.83
CA MET A 1 -52.93 5.33 -29.86
C MET A 1 -51.50 4.83 -29.95
N SER A 2 -50.58 5.43 -29.20
CA SER A 2 -50.10 4.98 -27.88
C SER A 2 -49.49 3.59 -27.92
N ASP A 3 -48.17 3.55 -28.03
CA ASP A 3 -47.34 2.59 -27.29
C ASP A 3 -46.11 3.33 -26.76
N ARG A 4 -46.23 3.83 -25.51
CA ARG A 4 -45.08 4.29 -24.74
C ARG A 4 -44.46 3.07 -24.09
N GLN A 5 -43.32 2.62 -24.62
CA GLN A 5 -42.41 1.70 -23.93
C GLN A 5 -41.99 2.32 -22.58
N PRO A 6 -42.18 1.64 -21.44
CA PRO A 6 -41.86 2.20 -20.14
C PRO A 6 -40.37 2.00 -19.80
N ASN A 7 -39.65 3.12 -19.71
CA ASN A 7 -38.52 3.31 -18.79
C ASN A 7 -37.39 2.27 -18.87
N GLU A 8 -36.65 2.22 -19.98
CA GLU A 8 -35.27 1.74 -19.96
C GLU A 8 -34.37 2.86 -19.43
N LYS A 9 -33.69 2.60 -18.31
CA LYS A 9 -32.61 3.47 -17.84
C LYS A 9 -31.51 3.50 -18.91
N PRO A 10 -30.94 4.66 -19.25
CA PRO A 10 -29.93 4.73 -20.30
C PRO A 10 -28.72 3.91 -19.87
N VAL A 11 -28.44 2.84 -20.63
CA VAL A 11 -27.21 2.06 -20.50
C VAL A 11 -26.08 2.92 -21.04
N VAL A 12 -25.29 3.51 -20.14
CA VAL A 12 -24.09 4.26 -20.51
C VAL A 12 -23.03 3.25 -20.91
N ARG A 13 -22.87 3.03 -22.22
CA ARG A 13 -21.89 2.11 -22.79
C ARG A 13 -20.54 2.82 -22.90
N GLY A 14 -19.53 2.31 -22.20
CA GLY A 14 -18.14 2.76 -22.36
C GLY A 14 -17.65 2.50 -23.79
N ALA A 15 -16.69 3.29 -24.25
CA ALA A 15 -16.18 3.26 -25.63
C ALA A 15 -15.53 1.93 -26.06
N ASP A 16 -15.30 0.98 -25.14
CA ASP A 16 -14.72 -0.34 -25.41
C ASP A 16 -15.68 -1.53 -25.17
N GLY A 17 -16.95 -1.28 -24.82
CA GLY A 17 -17.91 -2.35 -24.56
C GLY A 17 -17.66 -3.17 -23.28
N SER A 18 -16.70 -2.80 -22.43
CA SER A 18 -16.60 -3.34 -21.07
C SER A 18 -17.63 -2.66 -20.15
N GLU A 19 -18.37 -3.45 -19.38
CA GLU A 19 -19.12 -2.92 -18.25
C GLU A 19 -18.12 -2.38 -17.24
N SER A 20 -18.12 -1.07 -17.02
CA SER A 20 -17.45 -0.47 -15.86
C SER A 20 -18.01 -1.13 -14.61
N ALA A 21 -17.24 -2.02 -13.98
CA ALA A 21 -17.57 -2.61 -12.68
C ALA A 21 -17.62 -1.56 -11.55
N TYR A 22 -17.30 -0.30 -11.87
CA TYR A 22 -17.34 0.81 -10.96
C TYR A 22 -18.64 1.61 -11.13
N VAL A 23 -19.54 1.47 -10.16
CA VAL A 23 -20.67 2.38 -9.98
C VAL A 23 -20.25 3.40 -8.93
N GLU A 24 -20.19 4.67 -9.31
CA GLU A 24 -19.92 5.76 -8.38
C GLU A 24 -20.97 5.78 -7.26
N SER A 25 -20.58 5.31 -6.08
CA SER A 25 -21.43 5.37 -4.89
C SER A 25 -21.09 6.61 -4.07
N GLN A 26 -22.00 7.58 -4.08
CA GLN A 26 -21.88 8.81 -3.29
C GLN A 26 -21.71 8.52 -1.79
N VAL A 27 -22.35 7.45 -1.30
CA VAL A 27 -22.23 7.01 0.09
C VAL A 27 -20.81 6.50 0.38
N ILE A 28 -20.24 5.65 -0.49
CA ILE A 28 -18.88 5.13 -0.33
C ILE A 28 -17.87 6.26 -0.41
N MET A 29 -17.95 7.12 -1.42
CA MET A 29 -17.03 8.26 -1.60
C MET A 29 -17.03 9.18 -0.38
N SER A 30 -18.22 9.57 0.09
CA SER A 30 -18.36 10.46 1.25
C SER A 30 -17.81 9.80 2.53
N THR A 31 -18.11 8.51 2.72
CA THR A 31 -17.63 7.74 3.88
C THR A 31 -16.11 7.62 3.88
N VAL A 32 -15.51 7.25 2.75
CA VAL A 32 -14.06 7.11 2.64
C VAL A 32 -13.36 8.46 2.81
N ARG A 33 -13.93 9.54 2.30
CA ARG A 33 -13.37 10.90 2.48
C ARG A 33 -13.26 11.29 3.96
N VAL A 34 -14.18 10.83 4.79
CA VAL A 34 -14.16 11.06 6.24
C VAL A 34 -13.26 10.05 6.93
N ILE A 35 -13.35 8.75 6.63
CA ILE A 35 -12.66 7.68 7.36
C ILE A 35 -11.16 7.59 7.02
N ALA A 36 -10.78 7.81 5.76
CA ALA A 36 -9.39 7.69 5.30
C ALA A 36 -8.37 8.45 6.17
N PRO A 37 -8.56 9.75 6.51
CA PRO A 37 -7.59 10.45 7.37
C PRO A 37 -7.48 9.83 8.76
N PHE A 38 -8.56 9.33 9.36
CA PHE A 38 -8.50 8.66 10.66
C PHE A 38 -7.81 7.29 10.57
N SER A 39 -8.12 6.52 9.53
CA SER A 39 -7.46 5.23 9.27
C SER A 39 -5.96 5.40 9.07
N LEU A 40 -5.56 6.41 8.28
CA LEU A 40 -4.15 6.73 8.04
C LEU A 40 -3.45 7.19 9.33
N THR A 41 -4.10 8.08 10.09
CA THR A 41 -3.57 8.57 11.37
C THR A 41 -3.40 7.43 12.37
N TYR A 42 -4.36 6.50 12.44
CA TYR A 42 -4.27 5.33 13.30
C TYR A 42 -3.16 4.38 12.85
N GLY A 43 -2.97 4.19 11.54
CA GLY A 43 -1.84 3.44 10.99
C GLY A 43 -0.49 4.04 11.42
N PHE A 44 -0.34 5.37 11.33
CA PHE A 44 0.84 6.07 11.84
C PHE A 44 0.99 5.99 13.36
N PHE A 45 -0.10 6.06 14.11
CA PHE A 45 -0.08 5.90 15.56
C PHE A 45 0.51 4.53 15.94
N LEU A 46 0.03 3.44 15.34
CA LEU A 46 0.56 2.09 15.57
C LEU A 46 2.02 1.95 15.12
N LEU A 47 2.40 2.61 14.03
CA LEU A 47 3.77 2.62 13.52
C LEU A 47 4.73 3.26 14.53
N PHE A 48 4.36 4.39 15.14
CA PHE A 48 5.24 5.10 16.08
C PHE A 48 5.15 4.61 17.54
N HIS A 49 4.10 3.89 17.92
CA HIS A 49 3.91 3.39 19.29
C HIS A 49 4.07 1.88 19.43
N GLY A 50 4.67 1.22 18.43
CA GLY A 50 4.89 -0.23 18.42
C GLY A 50 5.72 -0.75 19.60
N ALA A 51 6.67 0.04 20.08
CA ALA A 51 7.53 -0.34 21.20
C ALA A 51 6.83 -0.27 22.56
N ASP A 52 5.78 0.56 22.71
CA ASP A 52 5.11 0.81 23.99
C ASP A 52 3.71 0.20 24.08
N SER A 53 3.14 -0.26 22.97
CA SER A 53 1.75 -0.72 22.90
C SER A 53 1.59 -1.98 22.04
N PRO A 54 0.54 -2.81 22.29
CA PRO A 54 0.23 -3.94 21.42
C PRO A 54 0.01 -3.46 19.98
N GLY A 55 0.87 -3.92 19.08
CA GLY A 55 0.83 -3.60 17.67
C GLY A 55 2.21 -3.43 17.08
N GLY A 56 2.38 -2.43 16.21
CA GLY A 56 3.69 -2.03 15.69
C GLY A 56 3.74 -1.77 14.20
N SER A 57 4.95 -1.59 13.69
CA SER A 57 5.24 -1.23 12.30
C SER A 57 4.58 -2.13 11.26
N PHE A 58 4.49 -3.44 11.50
CA PHE A 58 3.82 -4.36 10.59
C PHE A 58 2.32 -4.05 10.48
N GLN A 59 1.62 -3.98 11.60
CA GLN A 59 0.18 -3.71 11.62
C GLN A 59 -0.13 -2.29 11.14
N GLY A 60 0.66 -1.30 11.58
CA GLY A 60 0.56 0.08 11.12
C GLY A 60 0.76 0.20 9.61
N GLY A 61 1.80 -0.44 9.07
CA GLY A 61 2.05 -0.52 7.63
C GLY A 61 0.90 -1.18 6.86
N ALA A 62 0.32 -2.26 7.39
CA ALA A 62 -0.84 -2.91 6.79
C ALA A 62 -2.08 -2.00 6.76
N ILE A 63 -2.34 -1.23 7.83
CA ILE A 63 -3.44 -0.25 7.87
C ILE A 63 -3.19 0.86 6.85
N ILE A 64 -1.97 1.41 6.77
CA ILE A 64 -1.61 2.42 5.77
C ILE A 64 -1.86 1.87 4.35
N GLY A 65 -1.41 0.64 4.06
CA GLY A 65 -1.68 -0.04 2.80
C GLY A 65 -3.18 -0.19 2.53
N ALA A 66 -3.95 -0.66 3.52
CA ALA A 66 -5.41 -0.80 3.41
C ALA A 66 -6.12 0.54 3.20
N THR A 67 -5.63 1.64 3.76
CA THR A 67 -6.17 2.98 3.48
C THR A 67 -6.01 3.33 2.00
N VAL A 68 -4.87 2.98 1.37
CA VAL A 68 -4.66 3.17 -0.07
C VAL A 68 -5.67 2.35 -0.88
N LEU A 69 -5.92 1.10 -0.49
CA LEU A 69 -6.93 0.24 -1.13
C LEU A 69 -8.33 0.86 -1.03
N MET A 70 -8.68 1.37 0.16
CA MET A 70 -9.96 2.02 0.40
C MET A 70 -10.14 3.26 -0.49
N ILE A 71 -9.08 4.07 -0.67
CA ILE A 71 -9.09 5.20 -1.59
C ILE A 71 -9.26 4.73 -3.05
N ALA A 72 -8.55 3.67 -3.45
CA ALA A 72 -8.66 3.10 -4.79
C ALA A 72 -10.08 2.60 -5.10
N PHE A 73 -10.73 1.93 -4.16
CA PHE A 73 -12.13 1.51 -4.32
C PHE A 73 -13.11 2.67 -4.27
N ALA A 74 -12.80 3.77 -3.60
CA ALA A 74 -13.71 4.91 -3.49
C ALA A 74 -13.60 5.91 -4.64
N PHE A 75 -12.42 6.07 -5.24
CA PHE A 75 -12.14 7.12 -6.24
C PHE A 75 -11.59 6.58 -7.56
N GLY A 76 -11.54 5.26 -7.72
CA GLY A 76 -11.07 4.58 -8.92
C GLY A 76 -9.64 4.05 -8.79
N ILE A 77 -9.47 2.79 -9.20
CA ILE A 77 -8.21 2.04 -9.09
C ILE A 77 -7.13 2.68 -9.96
N GLU A 78 -7.43 2.98 -11.23
CA GLU A 78 -6.44 3.51 -12.17
C GLU A 78 -5.99 4.93 -11.79
N SER A 79 -6.90 5.79 -11.33
CA SER A 79 -6.56 7.11 -10.78
C SER A 79 -5.63 7.01 -9.58
N THR A 80 -5.93 6.08 -8.65
CA THR A 80 -5.11 5.90 -7.44
C THR A 80 -3.76 5.25 -7.77
N ARG A 81 -3.71 4.33 -8.73
CA ARG A 81 -2.47 3.74 -9.25
C ARG A 81 -1.57 4.78 -9.91
N ASN A 82 -2.14 5.69 -10.70
CA ASN A 82 -1.40 6.78 -11.33
C ASN A 82 -0.87 7.78 -10.31
N TRP A 83 -1.66 8.06 -9.26
CA TRP A 83 -1.18 8.83 -8.10
C TRP A 83 -0.05 8.10 -7.36
N LEU A 84 -0.25 6.81 -7.08
CA LEU A 84 0.72 5.93 -6.44
C LEU A 84 1.65 5.31 -7.49
N ARG A 85 2.41 6.16 -8.20
CA ARG A 85 3.32 5.76 -9.28
C ARG A 85 4.06 4.47 -8.91
N ASN A 86 4.22 3.52 -9.84
CA ASN A 86 4.86 2.22 -9.58
C ASN A 86 6.23 2.35 -8.86
N ARG A 87 6.95 3.45 -9.15
CA ARG A 87 8.20 3.82 -8.47
C ARG A 87 8.05 3.97 -6.95
N THR A 88 6.93 4.45 -6.44
CA THR A 88 6.67 4.63 -5.00
C THR A 88 6.68 3.28 -4.28
N VAL A 89 6.01 2.26 -4.82
CA VAL A 89 6.01 0.90 -4.24
C VAL A 89 7.44 0.35 -4.19
N VAL A 90 8.19 0.48 -5.28
CA VAL A 90 9.59 0.04 -5.36
C VAL A 90 10.47 0.81 -4.37
N VAL A 91 10.31 2.12 -4.26
CA VAL A 91 11.07 2.96 -3.32
C VAL A 91 10.75 2.61 -1.87
N LEU A 92 9.49 2.33 -1.54
CA LEU A 92 9.08 1.92 -0.20
C LEU A 92 9.68 0.56 0.17
N ALA A 93 9.58 -0.43 -0.71
CA ALA A 93 10.12 -1.77 -0.47
C ALA A 93 11.66 -1.78 -0.45
N ALA A 94 12.31 -1.25 -1.48
CA ALA A 94 13.76 -1.22 -1.57
C ALA A 94 14.39 -0.28 -0.53
N GLY A 95 13.77 0.88 -0.30
CA GLY A 95 14.20 1.84 0.71
C GLY A 95 14.06 1.28 2.12
N GLY A 96 12.95 0.61 2.43
CA GLY A 96 12.79 -0.07 3.72
C GLY A 96 13.79 -1.21 3.91
N ALA A 97 14.02 -2.03 2.88
CA ALA A 97 15.03 -3.09 2.95
C ALA A 97 16.44 -2.52 3.14
N ALA A 98 16.77 -1.43 2.44
CA ALA A 98 18.05 -0.74 2.59
C ALA A 98 18.20 -0.15 4.00
N MET A 99 17.16 0.49 4.55
CA MET A 99 17.19 1.01 5.92
C MET A 99 17.36 -0.09 6.96
N PHE A 100 16.64 -1.21 6.82
CA PHE A 100 16.80 -2.37 7.68
C PHE A 100 18.25 -2.89 7.64
N ALA A 101 18.80 -3.07 6.44
CA ALA A 101 20.17 -3.52 6.26
C ALA A 101 21.18 -2.52 6.85
N LEU A 102 21.01 -1.21 6.63
CA LEU A 102 21.89 -0.18 7.16
C LEU A 102 21.95 -0.21 8.69
N VAL A 103 20.79 -0.24 9.36
CA VAL A 103 20.76 -0.27 10.83
C VAL A 103 21.30 -1.60 11.38
N GLY A 104 21.13 -2.72 10.67
CA GLY A 104 21.74 -3.98 11.07
C GLY A 104 23.25 -4.06 10.84
N LEU A 105 23.76 -3.42 9.79
CA LEU A 105 25.18 -3.49 9.38
C LEU A 105 26.07 -2.47 10.09
N ILE A 106 25.52 -1.36 10.59
CA ILE A 106 26.31 -0.36 11.34
C ILE A 106 27.06 -1.00 12.52
N PRO A 107 26.43 -1.76 13.44
CA PRO A 107 27.17 -2.40 14.54
C PRO A 107 28.26 -3.35 14.04
N MET A 108 28.00 -4.10 12.96
CA MET A 108 28.99 -5.00 12.37
C MET A 108 30.24 -4.27 11.86
N ALA A 109 30.09 -3.05 11.33
CA ALA A 109 31.22 -2.24 10.88
C ALA A 109 32.17 -1.86 12.04
N TYR A 110 31.72 -1.93 13.29
CA TYR A 110 32.49 -1.67 14.50
C TYR A 110 32.88 -2.95 15.27
N GLY A 111 32.68 -4.13 14.67
CA GLY A 111 33.03 -5.42 15.28
C GLY A 111 31.98 -5.99 16.23
N ALA A 112 30.79 -5.39 16.32
CA ALA A 112 29.64 -5.95 17.03
C ALA A 112 28.82 -6.90 16.13
N ASN A 113 27.77 -7.51 16.67
CA ASN A 113 26.89 -8.41 15.92
C ASN A 113 25.84 -7.67 15.09
N PHE A 114 25.31 -8.33 14.05
CA PHE A 114 24.18 -7.80 13.28
C PHE A 114 22.98 -7.52 14.19
N LEU A 115 22.38 -6.33 14.05
CA LEU A 115 21.25 -5.87 14.88
C LEU A 115 21.53 -5.84 16.39
N GLU A 116 22.79 -5.62 16.79
CA GLU A 116 23.12 -5.44 18.20
C GLU A 116 22.63 -4.07 18.70
N HIS A 117 21.34 -3.96 19.03
CA HIS A 117 20.72 -2.69 19.40
C HIS A 117 21.38 -1.95 20.59
N PRO A 118 21.90 -2.62 21.64
CA PRO A 118 22.61 -1.95 22.73
C PRO A 118 23.84 -1.15 22.26
N PHE A 119 24.47 -1.54 21.15
CA PHE A 119 25.60 -0.84 20.53
C PHE A 119 25.29 0.65 20.31
N TYR A 120 24.07 0.98 19.87
CA TYR A 120 23.69 2.37 19.60
C TYR A 120 23.67 3.24 20.85
N HIS A 121 23.35 2.63 22.00
CA HIS A 121 23.39 3.32 23.29
C HIS A 121 24.83 3.50 23.77
N GLU A 122 25.64 2.44 23.67
CA GLU A 122 27.03 2.45 24.15
C GLU A 122 27.94 3.36 23.33
N GLN A 123 27.78 3.36 22.00
CA GLN A 123 28.66 4.10 21.09
C GLN A 123 28.18 5.53 20.81
N PHE A 124 26.86 5.75 20.73
CA PHE A 124 26.28 7.03 20.29
C PHE A 124 25.37 7.69 21.34
N GLY A 125 25.16 7.07 22.50
CA GLY A 125 24.24 7.58 23.54
C GLY A 125 22.77 7.55 23.12
N ILE A 126 22.42 6.86 22.04
CA ILE A 126 21.05 6.74 21.53
C ILE A 126 20.34 5.66 22.33
N LYS A 127 19.21 5.98 22.99
CA LYS A 127 18.45 4.94 23.72
C LYS A 127 18.11 3.80 22.77
N THR A 128 18.34 2.55 23.22
CA THR A 128 18.10 1.32 22.46
C THR A 128 16.72 1.29 21.79
N LYS A 129 15.70 1.83 22.48
CA LYS A 129 14.34 2.01 21.95
C LYS A 129 14.30 2.70 20.58
N TRP A 130 15.04 3.79 20.40
CA TRP A 130 15.04 4.53 19.13
C TRP A 130 15.72 3.76 18.00
N GLY A 131 16.70 2.91 18.33
CA GLY A 131 17.31 2.01 17.35
C GLY A 131 16.35 0.93 16.86
N LEU A 132 15.52 0.40 17.77
CA LEU A 132 14.46 -0.55 17.44
C LEU A 132 13.34 0.12 16.62
N GLU A 133 12.85 1.26 17.09
CA GLU A 133 11.82 2.05 16.39
C GLU A 133 12.27 2.47 14.99
N ALA A 134 13.56 2.81 14.79
CA ALA A 134 14.06 3.15 13.46
C ALA A 134 13.95 1.99 12.46
N ILE A 135 14.28 0.76 12.88
CA ILE A 135 14.15 -0.43 12.03
C ILE A 135 12.70 -0.74 11.72
N GLU A 136 11.85 -0.64 12.73
CA GLU A 136 10.43 -0.91 12.58
C GLU A 136 9.75 0.14 11.68
N ALA A 137 9.90 1.41 12.02
CA ALA A 137 9.25 2.51 11.32
C ALA A 137 9.80 2.77 9.92
N LEU A 138 11.13 2.72 9.74
CA LEU A 138 11.77 3.06 8.46
C LEU A 138 12.13 1.83 7.62
N GLY A 139 12.23 0.66 8.23
CA GLY A 139 12.48 -0.60 7.54
C GLY A 139 11.17 -1.33 7.24
N VAL A 140 10.54 -1.86 8.28
CA VAL A 140 9.42 -2.82 8.15
C VAL A 140 8.14 -2.14 7.62
N ALA A 141 7.70 -1.04 8.23
CA ALA A 141 6.44 -0.40 7.86
C ALA A 141 6.32 -0.01 6.37
N PRO A 142 7.33 0.66 5.74
CA PRO A 142 7.23 1.01 4.32
C PRO A 142 7.24 -0.23 3.42
N ILE A 143 7.97 -1.30 3.77
CA ILE A 143 7.91 -2.57 3.04
C ILE A 143 6.48 -3.11 3.07
N VAL A 144 5.87 -3.21 4.25
CA VAL A 144 4.53 -3.78 4.40
C VAL A 144 3.49 -2.94 3.65
N ALA A 145 3.50 -1.62 3.84
CA ALA A 145 2.58 -0.72 3.12
C ALA A 145 2.77 -0.83 1.59
N GLY A 146 4.02 -0.83 1.14
CA GLY A 146 4.37 -0.97 -0.28
C GLY A 146 3.91 -2.30 -0.87
N VAL A 147 4.16 -3.42 -0.18
CA VAL A 147 3.76 -4.76 -0.64
C VAL A 147 2.24 -4.90 -0.67
N VAL A 148 1.54 -4.47 0.38
CA VAL A 148 0.07 -4.54 0.43
C VAL A 148 -0.55 -3.74 -0.72
N SER A 149 -0.12 -2.49 -0.91
CA SER A 149 -0.61 -1.66 -2.03
C SER A 149 -0.18 -2.20 -3.39
N GLY A 150 1.05 -2.68 -3.52
CA GLY A 150 1.61 -3.22 -4.76
C GLY A 150 0.88 -4.49 -5.22
N LEU A 151 0.70 -5.45 -4.31
CA LEU A 151 -0.05 -6.68 -4.60
C LEU A 151 -1.48 -6.37 -5.02
N PHE A 152 -2.13 -5.42 -4.35
CA PHE A 152 -3.46 -4.98 -4.73
C PHE A 152 -3.51 -4.48 -6.19
N PHE A 153 -2.59 -3.59 -6.59
CA PHE A 153 -2.58 -3.08 -7.96
C PHE A 153 -2.17 -4.12 -8.99
N VAL A 154 -1.29 -5.06 -8.64
CA VAL A 154 -0.94 -6.19 -9.53
C VAL A 154 -2.15 -7.08 -9.78
N ILE A 155 -2.91 -7.42 -8.73
CA ILE A 155 -4.13 -8.22 -8.83
C ILE A 155 -5.20 -7.46 -9.62
N ALA A 156 -5.37 -6.17 -9.34
CA ALA A 156 -6.37 -5.34 -10.00
C ALA A 156 -6.08 -5.10 -11.49
N ALA A 157 -4.82 -5.20 -11.94
CA ALA A 157 -4.45 -5.04 -13.34
C ALA A 157 -4.86 -6.23 -14.23
N GLY A 158 -5.15 -7.41 -13.64
CA GLY A 158 -5.48 -8.63 -14.38
C GLY A 158 -4.26 -9.26 -15.08
N SER A 159 -4.27 -10.59 -15.24
CA SER A 159 -3.28 -11.31 -16.05
C SER A 159 -3.37 -10.89 -17.52
N LEU A 160 -2.22 -10.57 -18.14
CA LEU A 160 -2.10 -10.18 -19.55
C LEU A 160 -2.83 -11.17 -20.48
N PRO A 161 -3.36 -10.71 -21.64
CA PRO A 161 -4.04 -11.58 -22.59
C PRO A 161 -3.12 -12.75 -22.96
N ALA A 162 -3.69 -13.96 -22.92
CA ALA A 162 -3.05 -15.15 -23.45
C ALA A 162 -2.54 -14.80 -24.86
N THR A 163 -1.25 -15.03 -25.09
CA THR A 163 -0.63 -14.85 -26.40
C THR A 163 -1.54 -15.50 -27.43
N GLU A 164 -2.03 -14.72 -28.40
CA GLU A 164 -2.78 -15.27 -29.53
C GLU A 164 -1.94 -16.43 -30.08
N GLU A 165 -2.48 -17.65 -29.99
CA GLU A 165 -1.92 -18.77 -30.72
C GLU A 165 -2.00 -18.37 -32.18
N VAL A 166 -0.85 -17.96 -32.73
CA VAL A 166 -0.66 -17.83 -34.17
C VAL A 166 -0.84 -19.25 -34.70
N SER A 167 -2.03 -19.51 -35.24
CA SER A 167 -2.27 -20.69 -36.05
C SER A 167 -1.45 -20.54 -37.34
N GLU A 168 -0.23 -21.06 -37.32
CA GLU A 168 0.47 -21.45 -38.54
C GLU A 168 -0.11 -22.78 -39.03
N ASP A 169 -0.47 -22.77 -40.31
CA ASP A 169 -0.73 -23.89 -41.23
C ASP A 169 -2.04 -24.70 -41.10
N ASP A 170 -2.96 -24.45 -42.05
CA ASP A 170 -3.19 -25.32 -43.23
C ASP A 170 -3.86 -24.56 -44.38
#